data_AF-A0A835TZX1-F1
#
_entry.id   AF-A0A835TZX1-F1
#
_cell.length_a   1.000
_cell.length_b   1.000
_cell.length_c   1.000
_cell.angle_alpha   90.00
_cell.angle_beta   90.00
_cell.angle_gamma   90.00
#
_symmetry.space_group_name_H-M   'P 1'
#
loop_
_entity.id
_entity.type
_entity.pdbx_description
1 polymer ?
#
loop_
_entity_poly.entity_id
_entity_poly.type
_entity_poly.pdbx_seq_one_letter_code
_entity_poly.pdbx_strand_id
1 'polypeptide(L)'
;MLFSDTGSRKEHVKITSEPKPGFLERLSETSAGMLIGLVTFLLAFYLLFTNEGRALRTAKSLDEGLSLVVPLDSIHGISQQNEGRLVHLAGALSTSKPLFDPSYGLSIRAVKLKRKVEMYQWVEYEDSKEYEENGEIKKETRYSYGLVDKIDDFKQLSLSHLEDPHADVTRGGDYFYHSDNPRRPEVGDLRVSFFYAGLSGDDPHLGSADKVTVIARQRGDQLIPYHTKSGDVLEILYPGDLSVEWTGFLW
;
A
#
# COMPACT_ATOMS: atom_id res chain seq x y z
N MET A 1 37.36 -28.21 70.45
CA MET A 1 37.73 -26.81 70.68
C MET A 1 38.32 -26.27 69.37
N LEU A 2 37.56 -25.39 68.73
CA LEU A 2 37.93 -24.42 67.67
C LEU A 2 38.73 -24.91 66.45
N PHE A 3 38.00 -25.16 65.36
CA PHE A 3 38.43 -24.72 64.03
C PHE A 3 38.17 -23.21 63.94
N SER A 4 39.19 -22.42 63.60
CA SER A 4 38.98 -21.12 63.00
C SER A 4 40.07 -20.89 61.96
N ASP A 5 39.60 -20.91 60.72
CA ASP A 5 40.25 -20.38 59.53
C ASP A 5 40.42 -18.86 59.67
N THR A 6 41.62 -18.37 59.36
CA THR A 6 41.83 -16.99 58.88
C THR A 6 42.97 -17.01 57.87
N GLY A 7 42.64 -17.41 56.64
CA GLY A 7 42.73 -16.52 55.49
C GLY A 7 44.07 -15.84 55.22
N SER A 8 44.94 -16.54 54.49
CA SER A 8 45.84 -15.89 53.53
C SER A 8 45.66 -16.57 52.18
N ARG A 9 44.50 -16.30 51.57
CA ARG A 9 44.21 -16.73 50.20
C ARG A 9 44.88 -15.72 49.27
N LYS A 10 45.91 -16.21 48.57
CA LYS A 10 46.55 -15.51 47.45
C LYS A 10 45.47 -14.93 46.52
N GLU A 11 45.35 -13.61 46.46
CA GLU A 11 44.57 -12.98 45.40
C GLU A 11 45.27 -13.26 44.07
N HIS A 12 44.62 -14.02 43.20
CA HIS A 12 44.94 -14.01 41.78
C HIS A 12 44.39 -12.71 41.20
N VAL A 13 45.15 -11.63 41.30
CA VAL A 13 44.84 -10.41 40.52
C VAL A 13 45.26 -10.69 39.08
N LYS A 14 44.29 -10.98 38.21
CA LYS A 14 44.52 -10.93 36.76
C LYS A 14 44.56 -9.46 36.35
N ILE A 15 45.75 -8.86 36.37
CA ILE A 15 45.96 -7.55 35.77
C ILE A 15 45.84 -7.74 34.26
N THR A 16 44.71 -7.33 33.69
CA THR A 16 44.59 -7.14 32.25
C THR A 16 45.08 -5.73 31.96
N SER A 17 46.33 -5.60 31.53
CA SER A 17 46.80 -4.34 30.97
C SER A 17 46.33 -4.28 29.53
N GLU A 18 45.36 -3.43 29.23
CA GLU A 18 45.13 -3.03 27.85
C GLU A 18 46.25 -2.06 27.44
N PRO A 19 46.89 -2.25 26.27
CA PRO A 19 47.82 -1.27 25.76
C PRO A 19 47.08 0.07 25.65
N LYS A 20 47.68 1.16 26.15
CA LYS A 20 47.13 2.49 25.90
C LYS A 20 47.04 2.65 24.38
N PRO A 21 45.87 3.00 23.82
CA PRO A 21 45.71 3.09 22.38
C PRO A 21 46.78 4.05 21.86
N GLY A 22 47.46 3.62 20.80
CA GLY A 22 48.59 4.35 20.26
C GLY A 22 48.17 5.77 19.88
N PHE A 23 49.12 6.70 19.81
CA PHE A 23 48.85 8.07 19.35
C PHE A 23 48.11 8.09 18.00
N LEU A 24 48.46 7.16 17.10
CA LEU A 24 47.81 6.97 15.81
C LEU A 24 46.40 6.37 15.92
N GLU A 25 46.16 5.48 16.87
CA GLU A 25 44.86 4.83 17.10
C GLU A 25 43.85 5.88 17.60
N ARG A 26 44.26 6.72 18.55
CA ARG A 26 43.46 7.86 19.05
C ARG A 26 43.23 8.97 18.02
N LEU A 27 44.22 9.22 17.15
CA LEU A 27 44.07 10.13 16.02
C LEU A 27 43.14 9.55 14.94
N SER A 28 43.19 8.23 14.71
CA SER A 28 42.32 7.55 13.75
C SER A 28 40.87 7.52 14.23
N GLU A 29 40.60 7.35 15.53
CA GLU A 29 39.25 7.37 16.10
C GLU A 29 38.55 8.73 15.87
N THR A 30 39.28 9.84 16.04
CA THR A 30 38.73 11.19 15.84
C THR A 30 38.66 11.58 14.36
N SER A 31 39.66 11.20 13.55
CA SER A 31 39.68 11.49 12.11
C SER A 31 38.69 10.65 11.33
N ALA A 32 38.44 9.40 11.74
CA ALA A 32 37.44 8.52 11.13
C ALA A 32 36.02 9.06 11.34
N GLY A 33 35.71 9.55 12.55
CA GLY A 33 34.42 10.19 12.83
C GLY A 33 34.18 11.44 11.94
N MET A 34 35.21 12.25 11.71
CA MET A 34 35.12 13.42 10.83
C MET A 34 34.86 13.03 9.37
N LEU A 35 35.53 12.00 8.85
CA LEU A 35 35.32 11.50 7.49
C LEU A 35 33.92 10.90 7.31
N ILE A 36 33.47 10.09 8.27
CA ILE A 36 32.10 9.54 8.28
C ILE A 36 31.07 10.67 8.33
N GLY A 37 31.30 11.70 9.14
CA GLY A 37 30.47 12.90 9.20
C GLY A 37 30.40 13.63 7.86
N LEU A 38 31.54 13.83 7.19
CA LEU A 38 31.59 14.48 5.88
C LEU A 38 30.86 13.65 4.81
N VAL A 39 31.04 12.33 4.80
CA VAL A 39 30.32 11.43 3.88
C VAL A 39 28.83 11.47 4.14
N THR A 40 28.40 11.40 5.41
CA THR A 40 26.98 11.48 5.80
C THR A 40 26.37 12.82 5.40
N PHE A 41 27.12 13.92 5.56
CA PHE A 41 26.71 15.26 5.14
C PHE A 41 26.48 15.32 3.62
N LEU A 42 27.44 14.85 2.81
CA LEU A 42 27.30 14.82 1.35
C LEU A 42 26.16 13.89 0.89
N LEU A 43 25.99 12.75 1.55
CA LEU A 43 24.91 11.82 1.29
C LEU A 43 23.54 12.46 1.59
N ALA A 44 23.43 13.25 2.65
CA ALA A 44 22.20 13.97 2.98
C ALA A 44 21.81 14.96 1.86
N PHE A 45 22.77 15.73 1.32
CA PHE A 45 22.48 16.60 0.16
C PHE A 45 22.08 15.81 -1.08
N TYR A 46 22.73 14.67 -1.34
CA TYR A 46 22.34 13.82 -2.46
C TYR A 46 20.91 13.29 -2.31
N LEU A 47 20.55 12.79 -1.12
CA LEU A 47 19.19 12.32 -0.82
C LEU A 47 18.16 13.46 -0.92
N LEU A 48 18.46 14.63 -0.36
CA LEU A 48 17.58 15.80 -0.45
C LEU A 48 17.42 16.27 -1.89
N PHE A 49 18.51 16.44 -2.64
CA PHE A 49 18.46 16.92 -4.03
C PHE A 49 17.75 15.92 -4.95
N THR A 50 17.95 14.62 -4.75
CA THR A 50 17.22 13.60 -5.53
C THR A 50 15.75 13.53 -5.14
N ASN A 51 15.40 13.74 -3.87
CA ASN A 51 14.01 13.81 -3.41
C ASN A 51 13.30 15.09 -3.91
N GLU A 52 13.89 16.27 -3.66
CA GLU A 52 13.39 17.57 -4.12
C GLU A 52 13.35 17.65 -5.64
N GLY A 53 14.38 17.17 -6.32
CA GLY A 53 14.44 17.14 -7.78
C GLY A 53 13.37 16.25 -8.40
N ARG A 54 12.88 15.22 -7.70
CA ARG A 54 11.70 14.44 -8.12
C ARG A 54 10.41 15.21 -7.81
N ALA A 55 10.26 15.70 -6.58
CA ALA A 55 9.07 16.44 -6.15
C ALA A 55 8.80 17.67 -7.03
N LEU A 56 9.82 18.47 -7.34
CA LEU A 56 9.71 19.65 -8.20
C LEU A 56 9.37 19.29 -9.66
N ARG A 57 9.92 18.18 -10.18
CA ARG A 57 9.58 17.69 -11.53
C ARG A 57 8.12 17.26 -11.61
N THR A 58 7.64 16.51 -10.62
CA THR A 58 6.24 16.10 -10.50
C THR A 58 5.31 17.31 -10.34
N ALA A 59 5.66 18.28 -9.50
CA ALA A 59 4.85 19.49 -9.32
C ALA A 59 4.74 20.30 -10.62
N LYS A 60 5.86 20.51 -11.32
CA LYS A 60 5.88 21.25 -12.59
C LYS A 60 5.11 20.52 -13.71
N SER A 61 5.19 19.20 -13.76
CA SER A 61 4.49 18.41 -14.77
C SER A 61 2.99 18.32 -14.50
N LEU A 62 2.60 18.32 -13.22
CA LEU A 62 1.22 18.43 -12.81
C LEU A 62 0.65 19.82 -13.16
N ASP A 63 1.39 20.89 -12.91
CA ASP A 63 1.00 22.26 -13.30
C ASP A 63 0.84 22.39 -14.83
N GLU A 64 1.80 21.86 -15.60
CA GLU A 64 1.67 21.76 -17.07
C GLU A 64 0.42 20.95 -17.46
N GLY A 65 0.19 19.81 -16.78
CA GLY A 65 -0.98 18.95 -16.99
C GLY A 65 -2.30 19.67 -16.73
N LEU A 66 -2.45 20.25 -15.54
CA LEU A 66 -3.65 20.96 -15.09
C LEU A 66 -3.97 22.15 -16.00
N SER A 67 -2.97 22.85 -16.52
CA SER A 67 -3.18 23.95 -17.49
C SER A 67 -3.81 23.50 -18.81
N LEU A 68 -3.71 22.21 -19.14
CA LEU A 68 -4.27 21.62 -20.37
C LEU A 68 -5.61 20.91 -20.14
N VAL A 69 -6.02 20.75 -18.87
CA VAL A 69 -7.25 20.02 -18.50
C VAL A 69 -8.48 20.76 -19.01
N VAL A 70 -9.39 20.01 -19.63
CA VAL A 70 -10.71 20.46 -20.03
C VAL A 70 -11.73 19.91 -19.03
N PRO A 71 -12.37 20.75 -18.20
CA PRO A 71 -13.52 20.31 -17.41
C PRO A 71 -14.66 19.95 -18.35
N LEU A 72 -15.26 18.78 -18.13
CA LEU A 72 -16.46 18.36 -18.85
C LEU A 72 -17.69 18.75 -18.04
N ASP A 73 -18.61 19.50 -18.67
CA ASP A 73 -19.88 19.90 -18.05
C ASP A 73 -20.89 18.74 -17.95
N SER A 74 -20.69 17.66 -18.74
CA SER A 74 -21.56 16.49 -18.74
C SER A 74 -20.78 15.20 -19.00
N ILE A 75 -21.16 14.15 -18.28
CA ILE A 75 -20.66 12.78 -18.45
C ILE A 75 -21.52 11.94 -19.40
N HIS A 76 -22.64 12.48 -19.90
CA HIS A 76 -23.63 11.71 -20.67
C HIS A 76 -23.41 11.72 -22.18
N GLY A 77 -22.43 12.48 -22.67
CA GLY A 77 -22.11 12.58 -24.09
C GLY A 77 -20.61 12.71 -24.33
N ILE A 78 -20.14 12.09 -25.41
CA ILE A 78 -18.73 12.17 -25.82
C ILE A 78 -18.59 13.31 -26.82
N SER A 79 -17.81 14.33 -26.46
CA SER A 79 -17.46 15.42 -27.36
C SER A 79 -16.21 15.04 -28.15
N GLN A 80 -16.33 14.95 -29.48
CA GLN A 80 -15.19 14.67 -30.37
C GLN A 80 -14.17 15.82 -30.38
N GLN A 81 -14.55 17.02 -29.93
CA GLN A 81 -13.64 18.17 -29.78
C GLN A 81 -12.60 17.97 -28.67
N ASN A 82 -12.83 17.03 -27.76
CA ASN A 82 -11.92 16.69 -26.68
C ASN A 82 -10.96 15.55 -27.03
N GLU A 83 -11.01 15.03 -28.27
CA GLU A 83 -10.14 13.94 -28.71
C GLU A 83 -8.66 14.30 -28.50
N GLY A 84 -7.97 13.44 -27.76
CA GLY A 84 -6.56 13.60 -27.44
C GLY A 84 -6.24 14.64 -26.37
N ARG A 85 -7.25 15.34 -25.81
CA ARG A 85 -7.08 16.30 -24.72
C ARG A 85 -7.13 15.61 -23.36
N LEU A 86 -6.51 16.24 -22.37
CA LEU A 86 -6.67 15.87 -20.98
C LEU A 86 -8.04 16.39 -20.50
N VAL A 87 -8.90 15.50 -20.04
CA VAL A 87 -10.27 15.84 -19.61
C VAL A 87 -10.40 15.61 -18.11
N HIS A 88 -11.23 16.43 -17.48
CA HIS A 88 -11.66 16.27 -16.09
C HIS A 88 -13.15 15.97 -16.06
N LEU A 89 -13.50 14.82 -15.51
CA LEU A 89 -14.88 14.40 -15.31
C LEU A 89 -15.10 14.09 -13.83
N ALA A 90 -16.24 14.53 -13.31
CA ALA A 90 -16.70 14.17 -11.97
C ALA A 90 -18.14 13.63 -12.07
N GLY A 91 -18.43 12.54 -11.38
CA GLY A 91 -19.75 11.93 -11.47
C GLY A 91 -19.93 10.68 -10.64
N ALA A 92 -21.19 10.27 -10.51
CA ALA A 92 -21.55 9.00 -9.90
C ALA A 92 -21.12 7.84 -10.80
N LEU A 93 -20.55 6.80 -10.20
CA LEU A 93 -20.16 5.59 -10.91
C LEU A 93 -21.39 4.85 -11.44
N SER A 94 -21.27 4.40 -12.69
CA SER A 94 -22.31 3.61 -13.35
C SER A 94 -21.66 2.48 -14.14
N THR A 95 -22.00 1.24 -13.78
CA THR A 95 -21.59 0.03 -14.50
C THR A 95 -22.80 -0.61 -15.18
N SER A 96 -22.57 -1.19 -16.35
CA SER A 96 -23.63 -1.81 -17.15
C SER A 96 -24.09 -3.17 -16.61
N LYS A 97 -23.19 -3.90 -15.93
CA LYS A 97 -23.44 -5.24 -15.41
C LYS A 97 -23.00 -5.34 -13.94
N PRO A 98 -23.77 -6.06 -13.10
CA PRO A 98 -23.31 -6.40 -11.76
C PRO A 98 -22.13 -7.39 -11.82
N LEU A 99 -21.32 -7.38 -10.77
CA LEU A 99 -20.31 -8.40 -10.49
C LEU A 99 -20.97 -9.53 -9.70
N PHE A 100 -20.63 -10.77 -10.07
CA PHE A 100 -21.25 -11.98 -9.50
C PHE A 100 -20.18 -12.94 -8.95
N ASP A 101 -20.36 -13.39 -7.70
CA ASP A 101 -19.65 -14.54 -7.14
C ASP A 101 -20.64 -15.70 -6.92
N PRO A 102 -20.69 -16.69 -7.83
CA PRO A 102 -21.66 -17.78 -7.78
C PRO A 102 -21.49 -18.69 -6.57
N SER A 103 -20.27 -18.84 -6.04
CA SER A 103 -20.00 -19.75 -4.92
C SER A 103 -20.64 -19.27 -3.61
N TYR A 104 -21.01 -17.99 -3.54
CA TYR A 104 -21.60 -17.37 -2.36
C TYR A 104 -22.91 -16.63 -2.67
N GLY A 105 -23.46 -16.81 -3.87
CA GLY A 105 -24.71 -16.17 -4.30
C GLY A 105 -24.66 -14.64 -4.34
N LEU A 106 -23.47 -14.04 -4.43
CA LEU A 106 -23.32 -12.59 -4.34
C LEU A 106 -23.51 -11.93 -5.70
N SER A 107 -24.37 -10.92 -5.76
CA SER A 107 -24.57 -10.05 -6.93
C SER A 107 -24.57 -8.59 -6.49
N ILE A 108 -23.55 -7.83 -6.89
CA ILE A 108 -23.39 -6.42 -6.51
C ILE A 108 -23.07 -5.56 -7.73
N ARG A 109 -23.65 -4.36 -7.83
CA ARG A 109 -23.23 -3.36 -8.81
C ARG A 109 -22.11 -2.51 -8.23
N ALA A 110 -20.88 -2.91 -8.49
CA ALA A 110 -19.69 -2.15 -8.11
C ALA A 110 -18.62 -2.24 -9.21
N VAL A 111 -17.62 -1.37 -9.16
CA VAL A 111 -16.47 -1.42 -10.07
C VAL A 111 -15.58 -2.62 -9.75
N LYS A 112 -15.41 -2.95 -8.47
CA LYS A 112 -14.54 -4.05 -8.02
C LYS A 112 -15.19 -4.82 -6.89
N LEU A 113 -15.13 -6.15 -7.00
CA LEU A 113 -15.49 -7.10 -5.94
C LEU A 113 -14.23 -7.91 -5.60
N LYS A 114 -13.90 -7.99 -4.32
CA LYS A 114 -12.74 -8.70 -3.80
C LYS A 114 -13.21 -9.73 -2.78
N ARG A 115 -12.96 -11.00 -3.08
CA ARG A 115 -13.07 -12.10 -2.12
C ARG A 115 -11.74 -12.27 -1.38
N LYS A 116 -11.77 -12.17 -0.05
CA LYS A 116 -10.62 -12.48 0.80
C LYS A 116 -10.87 -13.83 1.47
N VAL A 117 -10.02 -14.80 1.17
CA VAL A 117 -10.05 -16.13 1.78
C VAL A 117 -8.89 -16.21 2.76
N GLU A 118 -9.18 -16.59 3.99
CA GLU A 118 -8.21 -16.80 5.05
C GLU A 118 -8.34 -18.25 5.53
N MET A 119 -7.22 -18.93 5.75
CA MET A 119 -7.18 -20.28 6.27
C MET A 119 -6.57 -20.28 7.67
N TYR A 120 -7.19 -20.99 8.61
CA TYR A 120 -6.60 -21.21 9.92
C TYR A 120 -5.44 -22.20 9.77
N GLN A 121 -4.25 -21.78 10.22
CA GLN A 121 -3.04 -22.60 10.21
C GLN A 121 -2.30 -22.43 11.54
N TRP A 122 -1.61 -23.49 11.98
CA TRP A 122 -0.62 -23.35 13.04
C TRP A 122 0.56 -22.52 12.55
N VAL A 123 0.88 -21.45 13.27
CA VAL A 123 2.10 -20.65 13.07
C VAL A 123 3.11 -21.10 14.11
N GLU A 124 4.18 -21.76 13.66
CA GLU A 124 5.36 -22.00 14.49
C GLU A 124 6.28 -20.78 14.36
N TYR A 125 6.71 -20.23 15.49
CA TYR A 125 7.62 -19.09 15.52
C TYR A 125 9.07 -19.60 15.46
N GLU A 126 9.72 -19.47 14.30
CA GLU A 126 11.16 -19.67 14.16
C GLU A 126 11.84 -18.32 13.90
N ASP A 127 12.75 -17.95 14.81
CA ASP A 127 13.54 -16.71 14.78
C ASP A 127 14.85 -16.98 14.03
N SER A 128 14.95 -16.56 12.76
CA SER A 128 16.13 -16.79 11.92
C SER A 128 17.01 -15.53 11.81
N LYS A 129 18.27 -15.62 12.24
CA LYS A 129 19.33 -14.62 12.00
C LYS A 129 20.09 -14.90 10.70
N GLU A 130 20.45 -13.83 9.99
CA GLU A 130 21.29 -13.87 8.78
C GLU A 130 22.74 -14.31 9.05
N TYR A 131 23.33 -15.06 8.11
CA TYR A 131 24.78 -15.26 7.98
C TYR A 131 25.16 -15.53 6.51
N GLU A 132 26.38 -15.12 6.16
CA GLU A 132 26.96 -15.08 4.82
C GLU A 132 27.68 -16.40 4.49
N GLU A 133 27.42 -16.99 3.31
CA GLU A 133 28.22 -18.09 2.76
C GLU A 133 28.33 -17.98 1.23
N ASN A 134 29.56 -18.07 0.71
CA ASN A 134 29.89 -18.15 -0.72
C ASN A 134 29.44 -16.98 -1.62
N GLY A 135 29.45 -15.75 -1.11
CA GLY A 135 29.52 -14.55 -1.95
C GLY A 135 28.24 -14.12 -2.66
N GLU A 136 27.06 -14.65 -2.29
CA GLU A 136 25.77 -14.14 -2.79
C GLU A 136 24.80 -13.78 -1.66
N ILE A 137 24.33 -12.53 -1.66
CA ILE A 137 23.25 -12.03 -0.80
C ILE A 137 21.93 -12.11 -1.58
N LYS A 138 20.90 -12.78 -1.05
CA LYS A 138 19.57 -12.85 -1.69
C LYS A 138 18.59 -11.91 -1.01
N LYS A 139 17.97 -11.04 -1.83
CA LYS A 139 16.99 -10.00 -1.44
C LYS A 139 15.74 -10.16 -2.30
N GLU A 140 14.57 -10.18 -1.68
CA GLU A 140 13.29 -10.19 -2.40
C GLU A 140 12.74 -8.76 -2.54
N THR A 141 12.30 -8.41 -3.75
CA THR A 141 11.70 -7.12 -4.13
C THR A 141 10.40 -7.41 -4.88
N ARG A 142 9.33 -6.65 -4.64
CA ARG A 142 8.04 -6.81 -5.34
C ARG A 142 7.63 -5.53 -6.06
N TYR A 143 7.22 -5.69 -7.31
CA TYR A 143 6.78 -4.64 -8.25
C TYR A 143 5.35 -4.17 -7.96
N SER A 144 5.06 -2.88 -8.18
CA SER A 144 3.72 -2.28 -8.04
C SER A 144 2.88 -2.42 -9.31
N TYR A 145 1.55 -2.52 -9.16
CA TYR A 145 0.60 -2.47 -10.27
C TYR A 145 -0.08 -1.09 -10.34
N GLY A 146 -0.45 -0.67 -11.56
CA GLY A 146 -1.11 0.61 -11.84
C GLY A 146 -2.64 0.52 -11.73
N LEU A 147 -3.27 1.69 -11.47
CA LEU A 147 -4.70 2.07 -11.37
C LEU A 147 -5.67 1.15 -10.59
N VAL A 148 -5.60 -0.17 -10.78
CA VAL A 148 -6.35 -1.18 -10.02
C VAL A 148 -6.01 -1.15 -8.53
N ASP A 149 -4.79 -0.72 -8.19
CA ASP A 149 -4.32 -0.52 -6.81
C ASP A 149 -4.76 0.84 -6.22
N LYS A 150 -5.13 1.83 -7.04
CA LYS A 150 -5.63 3.14 -6.55
C LYS A 150 -7.09 3.07 -6.07
N ILE A 151 -7.75 1.93 -6.24
CA ILE A 151 -9.04 1.64 -5.64
C ILE A 151 -8.74 0.90 -4.33
N ASP A 152 -8.50 1.67 -3.26
CA ASP A 152 -8.12 1.19 -1.94
C ASP A 152 -9.21 1.37 -0.87
N ASP A 153 -10.25 2.18 -1.15
CA ASP A 153 -11.43 2.34 -0.28
C ASP A 153 -12.38 1.13 -0.37
N PHE A 154 -11.87 -0.02 0.07
CA PHE A 154 -12.64 -1.24 0.18
C PHE A 154 -13.57 -1.19 1.38
N LYS A 155 -14.87 -1.12 1.11
CA LYS A 155 -15.91 -1.28 2.13
C LYS A 155 -16.19 -2.76 2.32
N GLN A 156 -16.18 -3.22 3.58
CA GLN A 156 -16.58 -4.60 3.88
C GLN A 156 -18.05 -4.77 3.53
N LEU A 157 -18.37 -5.80 2.75
CA LEU A 157 -19.73 -6.14 2.39
C LEU A 157 -20.43 -6.70 3.62
N SER A 158 -21.55 -6.09 4.04
CA SER A 158 -22.36 -6.69 5.09
C SER A 158 -23.11 -7.89 4.54
N LEU A 159 -23.01 -9.01 5.24
CA LEU A 159 -23.70 -10.25 4.87
C LEU A 159 -25.02 -10.43 5.63
N SER A 160 -25.42 -9.45 6.43
CA SER A 160 -26.59 -9.52 7.32
C SER A 160 -27.90 -9.90 6.62
N HIS A 161 -28.08 -9.45 5.38
CA HIS A 161 -29.29 -9.66 4.57
C HIS A 161 -29.20 -10.87 3.63
N LEU A 162 -28.11 -11.63 3.67
CA LEU A 162 -27.91 -12.79 2.80
C LEU A 162 -28.21 -14.10 3.53
N GLU A 163 -28.72 -15.06 2.77
CA GLU A 163 -28.89 -16.45 3.21
C GLU A 163 -27.58 -17.22 3.07
N ASP A 164 -27.47 -18.33 3.79
CA ASP A 164 -26.31 -19.22 3.67
C ASP A 164 -26.32 -19.86 2.27
N PRO A 165 -25.21 -19.75 1.51
CA PRO A 165 -25.20 -20.14 0.10
C PRO A 165 -25.25 -21.67 -0.09
N HIS A 166 -24.70 -22.43 0.87
CA HIS A 166 -24.61 -23.88 0.85
C HIS A 166 -24.72 -24.45 2.28
N ALA A 167 -25.10 -25.73 2.40
CA ALA A 167 -25.30 -26.39 3.70
C ALA A 167 -24.00 -26.55 4.51
N ASP A 168 -22.84 -26.56 3.84
CA ASP A 168 -21.50 -26.66 4.42
C ASP A 168 -20.87 -25.28 4.72
N VAL A 169 -21.63 -24.20 4.54
CA VAL A 169 -21.19 -22.83 4.79
C VAL A 169 -22.07 -22.20 5.85
N THR A 170 -21.46 -21.75 6.95
CA THR A 170 -22.17 -21.03 8.00
C THR A 170 -21.81 -19.55 7.96
N ARG A 171 -22.81 -18.65 7.94
CA ARG A 171 -22.58 -17.22 8.11
C ARG A 171 -22.43 -16.82 9.58
N GLY A 172 -21.43 -15.99 9.87
CA GLY A 172 -21.21 -15.39 11.19
C GLY A 172 -20.73 -13.95 11.05
N GLY A 173 -21.58 -12.98 11.41
CA GLY A 173 -21.31 -11.57 11.14
C GLY A 173 -21.21 -11.31 9.63
N ASP A 174 -20.10 -10.71 9.21
CA ASP A 174 -19.77 -10.42 7.80
C ASP A 174 -18.75 -11.41 7.20
N TYR A 175 -18.77 -12.65 7.70
CA TYR A 175 -17.94 -13.76 7.22
C TYR A 175 -18.77 -15.00 6.88
N PHE A 176 -18.31 -15.75 5.89
CA PHE A 176 -18.70 -17.13 5.64
C PHE A 176 -17.61 -18.06 6.16
N TYR A 177 -18.01 -19.13 6.83
CA TYR A 177 -17.11 -20.13 7.40
C TYR A 177 -17.32 -21.47 6.72
N HIS A 178 -16.24 -22.07 6.24
CA HIS A 178 -16.18 -23.49 5.87
C HIS A 178 -15.49 -24.21 7.02
N SER A 179 -16.30 -24.63 8.00
CA SER A 179 -15.86 -25.26 9.25
C SER A 179 -17.03 -26.01 9.86
N ASP A 180 -16.76 -27.17 10.47
CA ASP A 180 -17.76 -27.90 11.26
C ASP A 180 -18.20 -27.12 12.51
N ASN A 181 -17.35 -26.25 13.05
CA ASN A 181 -17.67 -25.40 14.18
C ASN A 181 -16.92 -24.05 14.14
N PRO A 182 -17.55 -22.98 13.64
CA PRO A 182 -16.94 -21.65 13.55
C PRO A 182 -16.48 -21.05 14.90
N ARG A 183 -17.00 -21.54 16.04
CA ARG A 183 -16.57 -21.10 17.38
C ARG A 183 -15.33 -21.85 17.90
N ARG A 184 -14.94 -22.93 17.23
CA ARG A 184 -13.75 -23.75 17.53
C ARG A 184 -13.05 -24.11 16.22
N PRO A 185 -12.38 -23.13 15.57
CA PRO A 185 -11.75 -23.36 14.28
C PRO A 185 -10.56 -24.32 14.40
N GLU A 186 -10.42 -25.20 13.42
CA GLU A 186 -9.31 -26.16 13.27
C GLU A 186 -8.40 -25.78 12.10
N VAL A 187 -7.21 -26.38 12.04
CA VAL A 187 -6.31 -26.13 10.91
C VAL A 187 -6.91 -26.69 9.62
N GLY A 188 -6.95 -25.85 8.60
CA GLY A 188 -7.62 -26.14 7.32
C GLY A 188 -9.00 -25.49 7.21
N ASP A 189 -9.59 -25.01 8.31
CA ASP A 189 -10.84 -24.25 8.25
C ASP A 189 -10.64 -22.93 7.49
N LEU A 190 -11.65 -22.54 6.71
CA LEU A 190 -11.62 -21.31 5.93
C LEU A 190 -12.60 -20.27 6.48
N ARG A 191 -12.15 -19.03 6.50
CA ARG A 191 -12.99 -17.86 6.70
C ARG A 191 -12.93 -16.97 5.46
N VAL A 192 -14.09 -16.62 4.93
CA VAL A 192 -14.21 -15.83 3.71
C VAL A 192 -14.95 -14.54 4.00
N SER A 193 -14.41 -13.43 3.50
CA SER A 193 -15.04 -12.11 3.56
C SER A 193 -15.03 -11.46 2.18
N PHE A 194 -15.97 -10.54 1.96
CA PHE A 194 -16.12 -9.82 0.71
C PHE A 194 -15.97 -8.33 0.93
N PHE A 195 -15.31 -7.69 -0.03
CA PHE A 195 -15.10 -6.26 -0.07
C PHE A 195 -15.47 -5.75 -1.44
N TYR A 196 -16.01 -4.55 -1.52
CA TYR A 196 -16.30 -3.90 -2.78
C TYR A 196 -15.77 -2.48 -2.79
N ALA A 197 -15.61 -1.93 -3.98
CA ALA A 197 -15.23 -0.54 -4.16
C ALA A 197 -15.86 0.03 -5.44
N GLY A 198 -16.23 1.30 -5.37
CA GLY A 198 -16.91 2.01 -6.45
C GLY A 198 -18.34 1.52 -6.65
N LEU A 199 -19.19 1.70 -5.65
CA LEU A 199 -20.61 1.35 -5.71
C LEU A 199 -21.28 2.07 -6.90
N SER A 200 -21.99 1.31 -7.72
CA SER A 200 -22.62 1.82 -8.94
C SER A 200 -24.13 1.86 -8.79
N GLY A 201 -24.69 3.06 -8.83
CA GLY A 201 -26.11 3.29 -8.59
C GLY A 201 -26.47 3.20 -7.11
N ASP A 202 -27.71 3.58 -6.79
CA ASP A 202 -28.22 3.48 -5.43
C ASP A 202 -28.63 2.04 -5.13
N ASP A 203 -28.16 1.53 -3.99
CA ASP A 203 -28.47 0.21 -3.47
C ASP A 203 -29.16 0.34 -2.10
N PRO A 204 -30.30 -0.32 -1.86
CA PRO A 204 -31.03 -0.23 -0.59
C PRO A 204 -30.24 -0.61 0.66
N HIS A 205 -29.20 -1.45 0.52
CA HIS A 205 -28.42 -1.98 1.63
C HIS A 205 -27.00 -1.39 1.68
N LEU A 206 -26.45 -0.97 0.53
CA LEU A 206 -25.08 -0.47 0.43
C LEU A 206 -24.99 1.06 0.35
N GLY A 207 -26.11 1.74 0.09
CA GLY A 207 -26.21 3.20 0.06
C GLY A 207 -26.18 3.77 -1.36
N SER A 208 -25.90 5.07 -1.46
CA SER A 208 -25.88 5.78 -2.74
C SER A 208 -24.62 5.50 -3.56
N ALA A 209 -24.71 5.69 -4.88
CA ALA A 209 -23.59 5.51 -5.79
C ALA A 209 -22.34 6.31 -5.36
N ASP A 210 -21.17 5.67 -5.42
CA ASP A 210 -19.91 6.34 -5.15
C ASP A 210 -19.63 7.36 -6.26
N LYS A 211 -19.25 8.58 -5.87
CA LYS A 211 -18.79 9.60 -6.79
C LYS A 211 -17.28 9.56 -6.95
N VAL A 212 -16.80 9.79 -8.15
CA VAL A 212 -15.38 9.91 -8.44
C VAL A 212 -15.07 11.07 -9.37
N THR A 213 -13.87 11.61 -9.24
CA THR A 213 -13.26 12.54 -10.20
C THR A 213 -12.13 11.82 -10.93
N VAL A 214 -12.10 11.92 -12.26
CA VAL A 214 -11.06 11.33 -13.10
C VAL A 214 -10.42 12.40 -13.97
N ILE A 215 -9.08 12.39 -14.02
CA ILE A 215 -8.29 13.18 -14.96
C ILE A 215 -7.46 12.21 -15.82
N ALA A 216 -7.78 12.17 -17.11
CA ALA A 216 -7.14 11.29 -18.08
C ALA A 216 -7.29 11.85 -19.51
N ARG A 217 -6.57 11.29 -20.47
CA ARG A 217 -6.68 11.70 -21.88
C ARG A 217 -7.85 10.98 -22.53
N GLN A 218 -8.69 11.71 -23.25
CA GLN A 218 -9.74 11.11 -24.06
C GLN A 218 -9.14 10.52 -25.35
N ARG A 219 -9.49 9.26 -25.66
CA ARG A 219 -9.28 8.63 -26.97
C ARG A 219 -10.54 7.88 -27.39
N GLY A 220 -11.31 8.47 -28.30
CA GLY A 220 -12.65 7.99 -28.63
C GLY A 220 -13.56 8.02 -27.40
N ASP A 221 -14.08 6.85 -27.02
CA ASP A 221 -14.90 6.60 -25.84
C ASP A 221 -14.10 6.11 -24.62
N GLN A 222 -12.77 6.10 -24.72
CA GLN A 222 -11.88 5.61 -23.67
C GLN A 222 -11.14 6.76 -22.97
N LEU A 223 -10.85 6.55 -21.70
CA LEU A 223 -9.88 7.32 -20.94
C LEU A 223 -8.57 6.53 -20.90
N ILE A 224 -7.48 7.17 -21.31
CA ILE A 224 -6.15 6.58 -21.36
C ILE A 224 -5.13 7.45 -20.61
N PRO A 225 -3.97 6.90 -20.22
CA PRO A 225 -2.91 7.68 -19.61
C PRO A 225 -2.43 8.82 -20.53
N TYR A 226 -2.18 9.99 -19.95
CA TYR A 226 -1.55 11.11 -20.63
C TYR A 226 -0.07 11.21 -20.26
N HIS A 227 0.81 11.26 -21.26
CA HIS A 227 2.24 11.48 -21.03
C HIS A 227 2.56 12.97 -21.15
N THR A 228 3.11 13.56 -20.09
CA THR A 228 3.57 14.96 -20.11
C THR A 228 4.89 15.09 -20.87
N LYS A 229 5.27 16.32 -21.22
CA LYS A 229 6.57 16.57 -21.87
C LYS A 229 7.76 16.26 -20.95
N SER A 230 7.57 16.31 -19.64
CA SER A 230 8.58 15.93 -18.65
C SER A 230 8.76 14.42 -18.49
N GLY A 231 7.89 13.60 -19.11
CA GLY A 231 7.92 12.14 -19.05
C GLY A 231 7.06 11.53 -17.94
N ASP A 232 6.30 12.35 -17.20
CA ASP A 232 5.36 11.87 -16.19
C ASP A 232 4.05 11.37 -16.83
N VAL A 233 3.32 10.53 -16.10
CA VAL A 233 2.04 9.96 -16.54
C VAL A 233 0.91 10.51 -15.69
N LEU A 234 -0.04 11.20 -16.33
CA LEU A 234 -1.27 11.68 -15.71
C LEU A 234 -2.40 10.70 -16.04
N GLU A 235 -2.77 9.93 -15.03
CA GLU A 235 -3.93 9.05 -14.99
C GLU A 235 -4.41 9.00 -13.54
N ILE A 236 -5.34 9.91 -13.22
CA ILE A 236 -5.69 10.25 -11.85
C ILE A 236 -7.14 9.90 -11.59
N LEU A 237 -7.38 9.26 -10.45
CA LEU A 237 -8.70 8.89 -9.94
C LEU A 237 -8.77 9.35 -8.48
N TYR A 238 -9.82 10.07 -8.13
CA TYR A 238 -10.11 10.48 -6.77
C TYR A 238 -11.52 10.06 -6.35
N PRO A 239 -11.69 9.66 -5.08
CA PRO A 239 -13.02 9.57 -4.49
C PRO A 239 -13.62 10.98 -4.32
N GLY A 240 -14.92 11.09 -4.57
CA GLY A 240 -15.70 12.32 -4.39
C GLY A 240 -15.85 13.16 -5.66
N ASP A 241 -16.47 14.33 -5.47
CA ASP A 241 -16.79 15.32 -6.50
C ASP A 241 -15.83 16.51 -6.32
N LEU A 242 -14.61 16.35 -6.83
CA LEU A 242 -13.57 17.37 -6.75
C LEU A 242 -13.61 18.24 -8.00
N SER A 243 -13.49 19.55 -7.81
CA SER A 243 -13.27 20.48 -8.92
C SER A 243 -11.80 20.49 -9.33
N VAL A 244 -11.54 20.91 -10.57
CA VAL A 244 -10.18 21.02 -11.14
C VAL A 244 -9.23 21.80 -10.23
N GLU A 245 -9.70 22.89 -9.61
CA GLU A 245 -8.92 23.73 -8.70
C GLU A 245 -8.46 22.96 -7.45
N TRP A 246 -9.38 22.23 -6.80
CA TRP A 246 -9.05 21.45 -5.60
C TRP A 246 -8.17 20.24 -5.90
N THR A 247 -8.25 19.72 -7.13
CA THR A 247 -7.46 18.56 -7.56
C THR A 247 -5.95 18.88 -7.65
N GLY A 248 -5.60 20.15 -7.89
CA GLY A 248 -4.21 20.62 -7.90
C GLY A 248 -3.58 20.79 -6.51
N PHE A 249 -4.38 20.85 -5.43
CA PHE A 249 -3.90 21.05 -4.06
C PHE A 249 -3.70 19.75 -3.26
N LEU A 250 -4.06 18.59 -3.80
CA LEU A 250 -3.96 17.30 -3.11
C LEU A 250 -2.58 16.60 -3.23
N TRP A 251 -1.53 17.35 -3.61
CA TRP A 251 -0.17 16.84 -3.82
C TRP A 251 0.90 17.72 -3.18
#